data_AF-A0A7R9QVN7-F1
#
_entry.id   AF-A0A7R9QVN7-F1
#
_cell.length_a   1.000
_cell.length_b   1.000
_cell.length_c   1.000
_cell.angle_alpha   90.00
_cell.angle_beta   90.00
_cell.angle_gamma   90.00
#
_symmetry.space_group_name_H-M   'P 1'
#
loop_
_entity.id
_entity.type
_entity.pdbx_description
1 polymer ?
#
loop_
_entity_poly.entity_id
_entity_poly.type
_entity_poly.pdbx_seq_one_letter_code
_entity_poly.pdbx_strand_id
1 'polypeptide(L)'
;MSGGRAELACNVSLQSADDAITLILWYRADTSGVPIYTVDARHGPLEQAVHTPMSSVFGAGRALFDLSVRPAILRLEPVLDDDGMEYRCRVDYRWGRTMSTFITLIVIGKPAPYVHWYRDNELIDDTYTYGTGNNTAHNELYINKLTRTGHHRY
;
A
#
# COMPACT_ATOMS: atom_id res chain seq x y z
N MET A 1 2.71 -3.97 -6.64
CA MET A 1 4.06 -4.59 -6.82
C MET A 1 5.09 -3.48 -6.88
N SER A 2 6.30 -3.74 -6.38
CA SER A 2 7.44 -2.83 -6.45
C SER A 2 7.74 -2.40 -7.89
N GLY A 3 8.13 -1.15 -8.08
CA GLY A 3 8.34 -0.50 -9.38
C GLY A 3 7.06 -0.31 -10.22
N GLY A 4 5.89 -0.65 -9.70
CA GLY A 4 4.58 -0.47 -10.37
C GLY A 4 3.85 0.80 -9.94
N ARG A 5 2.52 0.77 -10.08
CA ARG A 5 1.59 1.80 -9.59
C ARG A 5 0.73 1.23 -8.47
N ALA A 6 0.50 2.01 -7.42
CA ALA A 6 -0.52 1.74 -6.41
C ALA A 6 -1.56 2.86 -6.40
N GLU A 7 -2.81 2.49 -6.14
CA GLU A 7 -3.96 3.40 -6.08
C GLU A 7 -4.71 3.16 -4.77
N LEU A 8 -4.68 4.15 -3.88
CA LEU A 8 -5.31 4.09 -2.57
C LEU A 8 -6.58 4.95 -2.59
N ALA A 9 -7.74 4.29 -2.50
CA ALA A 9 -9.03 4.97 -2.54
C ALA A 9 -9.31 5.76 -1.26
N CYS A 10 -9.89 6.94 -1.41
CA CYS A 10 -10.42 7.75 -0.32
C CYS A 10 -11.85 8.18 -0.63
N ASN A 11 -12.75 7.96 0.35
CA ASN A 11 -14.11 8.43 0.23
C ASN A 11 -14.21 9.94 0.51
N VAL A 12 -14.54 10.69 -0.54
CA VAL A 12 -14.74 12.16 -0.53
C VAL A 12 -16.20 12.54 -0.80
N SER A 13 -17.16 11.67 -0.46
CA SER A 13 -18.59 11.94 -0.63
C SER A 13 -19.08 13.07 0.29
N LEU A 14 -19.78 14.06 -0.28
CA LEU A 14 -20.48 15.07 0.53
C LEU A 14 -21.67 14.45 1.26
N GLN A 15 -21.86 14.84 2.53
CA GLN A 15 -22.99 14.40 3.37
C GLN A 15 -24.26 15.23 3.15
N SER A 16 -24.11 16.45 2.63
CA SER A 16 -25.20 17.36 2.25
C SER A 16 -24.77 18.14 1.01
N ALA A 17 -25.74 18.51 0.16
CA ALA A 17 -25.50 19.29 -1.05
C ALA A 17 -24.96 20.71 -0.74
N ASP A 18 -25.30 21.26 0.42
CA ASP A 18 -24.82 22.57 0.82
C ASP A 18 -23.38 22.51 1.36
N ASP A 19 -22.92 21.36 1.84
CA ASP A 19 -21.61 21.20 2.48
C ASP A 19 -20.45 21.22 1.48
N ALA A 20 -19.25 21.47 1.99
CA ALA A 20 -18.03 21.50 1.19
C ALA A 20 -16.88 20.83 1.93
N ILE A 21 -16.00 20.17 1.19
CA ILE A 21 -14.72 19.68 1.71
C ILE A 21 -13.81 20.88 1.94
N THR A 22 -13.18 20.95 3.11
CA THR A 22 -12.23 22.01 3.48
C THR A 22 -10.79 21.52 3.47
N LEU A 23 -10.57 20.26 3.87
CA LEU A 23 -9.24 19.68 3.98
C LEU A 23 -9.29 18.18 3.72
N ILE A 24 -8.33 17.68 2.95
CA ILE A 24 -8.06 16.24 2.84
C ILE A 24 -6.62 16.00 3.28
N LEU A 25 -6.45 15.09 4.23
CA LEU A 25 -5.16 14.75 4.83
C LEU A 25 -4.92 13.26 4.69
N TRP A 26 -3.78 12.90 4.11
CA TRP A 26 -3.28 11.55 4.15
C TRP A 26 -2.25 11.40 5.25
N TYR A 27 -2.28 10.27 5.95
CA TYR A 27 -1.29 9.88 6.95
C TYR A 27 -0.73 8.51 6.61
N ARG A 28 0.49 8.25 7.05
CA ARG A 28 1.13 6.93 7.04
C ARG A 28 1.44 6.52 8.47
N ALA A 29 1.44 5.22 8.76
CA ALA A 29 1.63 4.70 10.12
C ALA A 29 2.95 5.15 10.79
N ASP A 30 3.99 5.37 10.00
CA ASP A 30 5.35 5.69 10.46
C ASP A 30 5.63 7.20 10.60
N THR A 31 4.66 8.09 10.31
CA THR A 31 4.88 9.56 10.35
C THR A 31 4.40 10.23 11.63
N SER A 32 4.17 9.47 12.70
CA SER A 32 3.79 9.99 14.04
C SER A 32 2.63 11.00 14.02
N GLY A 33 1.67 10.82 13.11
CA GLY A 33 0.51 11.70 12.98
C GLY A 33 0.74 12.98 12.17
N VAL A 34 1.89 13.14 11.51
CA VAL A 34 2.13 14.21 10.54
C VAL A 34 1.56 13.79 9.17
N PRO A 35 0.76 14.63 8.49
CA PRO A 35 0.18 14.28 7.21
C PRO A 35 1.25 14.22 6.10
N ILE A 36 1.19 13.18 5.27
CA ILE A 36 2.12 12.92 4.15
C ILE A 36 1.64 13.54 2.84
N TYR A 37 0.36 13.89 2.75
CA TYR A 37 -0.23 14.60 1.63
C TYR A 37 -1.36 15.48 2.15
N THR A 38 -1.42 16.74 1.71
CA THR A 38 -2.50 17.66 2.07
C THR A 38 -3.17 18.24 0.83
N VAL A 39 -4.49 18.34 0.87
CA VAL A 39 -5.30 19.09 -0.10
C VAL A 39 -6.06 20.17 0.68
N ASP A 40 -5.72 21.43 0.47
CA ASP A 40 -6.31 22.57 1.19
C ASP A 40 -7.29 23.34 0.30
N ALA A 41 -8.57 23.18 0.59
CA ALA A 41 -9.69 23.84 -0.10
C ALA A 41 -10.33 24.92 0.79
N ARG A 42 -9.68 25.38 1.86
CA ARG A 42 -10.27 26.37 2.79
C ARG A 42 -10.51 27.73 2.14
N HIS A 43 -9.78 28.05 1.08
CA HIS A 43 -9.79 29.36 0.43
C HIS A 43 -10.42 29.33 -0.98
N GLY A 44 -11.13 28.26 -1.35
CA GLY A 44 -11.70 28.13 -2.69
C GLY A 44 -12.47 26.83 -2.91
N PRO A 45 -12.91 26.58 -4.15
CA PRO A 45 -13.53 25.31 -4.52
C PRO A 45 -12.48 24.17 -4.50
N LEU A 46 -12.94 22.93 -4.33
CA LEU A 46 -12.05 21.76 -4.18
C LEU A 46 -11.17 21.53 -5.42
N GLU A 47 -11.67 21.91 -6.59
CA GLU A 47 -10.96 21.82 -7.88
C GLU A 47 -9.75 22.75 -7.97
N GLN A 48 -9.69 23.79 -7.14
CA GLN A 48 -8.59 24.77 -7.06
C GLN A 48 -7.79 24.61 -5.77
N ALA A 49 -7.99 23.52 -5.04
CA ALA A 49 -7.31 23.28 -3.79
C ALA A 49 -5.79 23.23 -3.97
N VAL A 50 -5.05 23.61 -2.93
CA VAL A 50 -3.59 23.52 -2.92
C VAL A 50 -3.16 22.13 -2.47
N HIS A 51 -2.37 21.45 -3.30
CA HIS A 51 -1.85 20.11 -3.03
C HIS A 51 -0.40 20.18 -2.55
N THR A 52 -0.10 19.55 -1.40
CA THR A 52 1.24 19.52 -0.82
C THR A 52 1.62 18.08 -0.44
N PRO A 53 2.31 17.35 -1.33
CA PRO A 53 2.94 16.08 -0.97
C PRO A 53 4.17 16.30 -0.07
N MET A 54 4.39 15.41 0.89
CA MET A 54 5.56 15.43 1.75
C MET A 54 6.77 14.82 1.03
N SER A 55 7.71 15.66 0.60
CA SER A 55 8.89 15.25 -0.16
C SER A 55 9.82 14.29 0.58
N SER A 56 9.91 14.36 1.91
CA SER A 56 10.72 13.43 2.71
C SER A 56 10.17 11.99 2.72
N VAL A 57 8.88 11.81 2.42
CA VAL A 57 8.21 10.51 2.39
C VAL A 57 8.14 9.97 0.97
N PHE A 58 7.73 10.82 0.02
CA PHE A 58 7.47 10.37 -1.36
C PHE A 58 8.62 10.66 -2.33
N GLY A 59 9.60 11.49 -1.97
CA GLY A 59 10.51 12.08 -2.93
C GLY A 59 9.79 13.06 -3.86
N ALA A 60 10.47 13.51 -4.91
CA ALA A 60 9.89 14.45 -5.87
C ALA A 60 8.91 13.74 -6.82
N GLY A 61 7.64 14.16 -6.80
CA GLY A 61 6.66 13.84 -7.85
C GLY A 61 6.04 12.44 -7.85
N ARG A 62 6.38 11.58 -6.89
CA ARG A 62 5.93 10.17 -6.85
C ARG A 62 4.47 9.98 -6.40
N ALA A 63 3.97 10.93 -5.61
CA ALA A 63 2.62 10.90 -5.06
C ALA A 63 1.75 11.99 -5.69
N LEU A 64 0.58 11.58 -6.21
CA LEU A 64 -0.43 12.47 -6.77
C LEU A 64 -1.80 12.09 -6.24
N PHE A 65 -2.58 13.06 -5.80
CA PHE A 65 -3.96 12.83 -5.39
C PHE A 65 -4.93 13.29 -6.48
N ASP A 66 -5.68 12.34 -7.03
CA ASP A 66 -6.60 12.50 -8.13
C ASP A 66 -8.03 12.62 -7.62
N LEU A 67 -8.57 13.84 -7.71
CA LEU A 67 -9.94 14.19 -7.33
C LEU A 67 -10.94 14.04 -8.49
N SER A 68 -10.48 13.75 -9.71
CA SER A 68 -11.35 13.65 -10.89
C SER A 68 -12.14 12.34 -10.95
N VAL A 69 -11.73 11.35 -10.14
CA VAL A 69 -12.32 10.01 -10.05
C VAL A 69 -13.10 9.83 -8.74
N ARG A 70 -14.08 8.92 -8.73
CA ARG A 70 -14.88 8.59 -7.53
C ARG A 70 -14.87 7.07 -7.28
N PRO A 71 -14.36 6.60 -6.11
CA PRO A 71 -13.72 7.39 -5.04
C PRO A 71 -12.42 8.09 -5.50
N ALA A 72 -12.01 9.15 -4.80
CA ALA A 72 -10.75 9.85 -5.12
C ALA A 72 -9.56 8.95 -4.80
N ILE A 73 -8.44 9.13 -5.51
CA ILE A 73 -7.32 8.18 -5.46
C ILE A 73 -6.01 8.88 -5.12
N LEU A 74 -5.30 8.39 -4.10
CA LEU A 74 -3.87 8.67 -3.94
C LEU A 74 -3.08 7.66 -4.78
N ARG A 75 -2.41 8.16 -5.82
CA ARG A 75 -1.56 7.38 -6.72
C ARG A 75 -0.10 7.48 -6.27
N LEU A 76 0.55 6.32 -6.14
CA LEU A 76 1.99 6.20 -5.89
C LEU A 76 2.64 5.52 -7.10
N GLU A 77 3.61 6.20 -7.74
CA GLU A 77 4.29 5.67 -8.92
C GLU A 77 5.70 6.28 -9.10
N PRO A 78 6.78 5.46 -9.05
CA PRO A 78 6.77 4.03 -8.78
C PRO A 78 6.47 3.69 -7.31
N VAL A 79 5.92 2.50 -7.09
CA VAL A 79 5.81 1.90 -5.74
C VAL A 79 7.17 1.39 -5.29
N LEU A 80 7.56 1.70 -4.06
CA LEU A 80 8.77 1.23 -3.38
C LEU A 80 8.40 0.21 -2.30
N ASP A 81 9.34 -0.65 -1.91
CA ASP A 81 9.10 -1.70 -0.92
C ASP A 81 8.63 -1.12 0.43
N ASP A 82 9.23 -0.01 0.86
CA ASP A 82 8.87 0.72 2.09
C ASP A 82 7.54 1.49 2.01
N ASP A 83 6.87 1.51 0.85
CA ASP A 83 5.51 2.07 0.78
C ASP A 83 4.49 1.13 1.44
N GLY A 84 4.85 -0.13 1.70
CA GLY A 84 3.98 -1.14 2.33
C GLY A 84 3.66 -0.80 3.79
N MET A 85 2.58 -0.07 4.01
CA MET A 85 2.19 0.51 5.29
C MET A 85 0.67 0.61 5.43
N GLU A 86 0.18 0.95 6.62
CA GLU A 86 -1.17 1.48 6.81
C GLU A 86 -1.21 2.98 6.46
N TYR A 87 -2.24 3.33 5.71
CA TYR A 87 -2.57 4.68 5.29
C TYR A 87 -3.93 5.07 5.84
N ARG A 88 -4.08 6.35 6.18
CA ARG A 88 -5.35 6.92 6.57
C ARG A 88 -5.62 8.17 5.76
N CYS A 89 -6.71 8.17 4.99
CA CYS A 89 -7.27 9.39 4.42
C CYS A 89 -8.28 9.98 5.41
N ARG A 90 -8.10 11.24 5.79
CA ARG A 90 -9.04 12.03 6.59
C ARG A 90 -9.61 13.13 5.73
N VAL A 91 -10.93 13.28 5.74
CA VAL A 91 -11.65 14.33 5.01
C VAL A 91 -12.42 15.17 6.02
N ASP A 92 -12.08 16.46 6.08
CA ASP A 92 -12.77 17.44 6.90
C ASP A 92 -13.73 18.25 6.02
N TYR A 93 -14.97 18.35 6.48
CA TYR A 93 -16.04 19.09 5.82
C TYR A 93 -16.28 20.40 6.57
N ARG A 94 -16.97 21.36 5.93
CA ARG A 94 -17.24 22.68 6.51
C ARG A 94 -18.20 22.57 7.69
N TRP A 95 -19.24 21.75 7.54
CA TRP A 95 -20.24 21.52 8.59
C TRP A 95 -20.43 20.04 8.93
N GLY A 96 -20.21 19.15 7.97
CA GLY A 96 -20.31 17.72 8.16
C GLY A 96 -19.25 17.15 9.11
N ARG A 97 -19.52 15.96 9.62
CA ARG A 97 -18.56 15.22 10.45
C ARG A 97 -17.35 14.81 9.63
N THR A 98 -16.14 14.97 10.18
CA THR A 98 -14.90 14.40 9.63
C THR A 98 -15.03 12.91 9.36
N MET A 99 -14.64 12.48 8.16
CA MET A 99 -14.60 11.07 7.76
C MET A 99 -13.17 10.57 7.66
N SER A 100 -12.97 9.28 7.88
CA SER A 100 -11.67 8.64 7.70
C SER A 100 -11.79 7.30 6.99
N THR A 101 -10.92 7.06 6.02
CA THR A 101 -10.75 5.79 5.32
C THR A 101 -9.38 5.21 5.70
N PHE A 102 -9.33 3.95 6.11
CA PHE A 102 -8.09 3.25 6.47
C PHE A 102 -7.79 2.20 5.39
N ILE A 103 -6.54 2.16 4.93
CA ILE A 103 -6.09 1.32 3.82
C ILE A 103 -4.75 0.69 4.20
N THR A 104 -4.62 -0.63 4.06
CA THR A 104 -3.34 -1.32 4.17
C THR A 104 -2.78 -1.57 2.78
N LEU A 105 -1.63 -0.98 2.46
CA LEU A 105 -0.91 -1.24 1.22
C LEU A 105 0.09 -2.38 1.46
N ILE A 106 -0.02 -3.45 0.67
CA ILE A 106 0.96 -4.53 0.64
C ILE A 106 1.77 -4.42 -0.64
N VAL A 107 3.10 -4.27 -0.51
CA VAL A 107 4.00 -4.20 -1.65
C VAL A 107 4.64 -5.56 -1.88
N ILE A 108 4.37 -6.13 -3.06
CA ILE A 108 5.02 -7.37 -3.50
C ILE A 108 6.28 -7.03 -4.31
N GLY A 109 7.43 -7.56 -3.89
CA GLY A 109 8.74 -7.37 -4.55
C GLY A 109 8.79 -7.91 -5.99
N LYS A 110 9.82 -7.53 -6.74
CA LYS A 110 10.06 -8.02 -8.11
C LYS A 110 11.49 -8.58 -8.29
N PRO A 111 11.65 -9.85 -8.73
CA PRO A 111 10.58 -10.83 -8.92
C PRO A 111 9.88 -11.14 -7.59
N ALA A 112 8.62 -11.59 -7.66
CA ALA A 112 7.95 -12.08 -6.46
C ALA A 112 8.76 -13.26 -5.89
N PRO A 113 8.87 -13.39 -4.56
CA PRO A 113 9.57 -14.54 -3.98
C PRO A 113 8.87 -15.84 -4.38
N TYR A 114 9.65 -16.89 -4.58
CA TYR A 114 9.16 -18.24 -4.89
C TYR A 114 9.93 -19.26 -4.05
N VAL A 115 9.30 -20.40 -3.76
CA VAL A 115 9.91 -21.51 -3.03
C VAL A 115 9.66 -22.79 -3.82
N HIS A 116 10.73 -23.42 -4.32
CA HIS A 116 10.69 -24.74 -4.95
C HIS A 116 11.65 -25.69 -4.22
N TRP A 117 11.22 -26.92 -3.98
CA TRP A 117 12.00 -27.97 -3.33
C TRP A 117 12.53 -28.97 -4.34
N TYR A 118 13.82 -29.30 -4.21
CA TYR A 118 14.49 -30.29 -5.03
C TYR A 118 15.11 -31.39 -4.17
N ARG A 119 15.19 -32.61 -4.70
CA ARG A 119 16.01 -33.71 -4.18
C ARG A 119 16.71 -34.36 -5.35
N ASP A 120 18.02 -34.51 -5.24
CA ASP A 120 18.85 -35.13 -6.29
C ASP A 120 18.60 -34.50 -7.68
N ASN A 121 18.43 -33.18 -7.71
CA ASN A 121 18.07 -32.36 -8.87
C ASN A 121 16.69 -32.62 -9.49
N GLU A 122 15.84 -33.42 -8.87
CA GLU A 122 14.43 -33.60 -9.25
C GLU A 122 13.55 -32.65 -8.42
N LEU A 123 12.63 -31.95 -9.09
CA LEU A 123 11.64 -31.09 -8.45
C LEU A 123 10.64 -31.95 -7.67
N ILE A 124 10.54 -31.74 -6.36
CA ILE A 124 9.59 -32.46 -5.50
C ILE A 124 8.32 -31.64 -5.27
N ASP A 125 8.46 -30.32 -5.16
CA ASP A 125 7.35 -29.43 -4.81
C ASP A 125 7.64 -28.02 -5.32
N ASP A 126 6.74 -27.47 -6.11
CA ASP A 126 6.74 -26.10 -6.62
C ASP A 126 5.57 -25.27 -6.09
N THR A 127 4.79 -25.82 -5.16
CA THR A 127 3.65 -25.12 -4.57
C THR A 127 4.11 -24.16 -3.48
N TYR A 128 3.47 -23.00 -3.37
CA TYR A 128 3.70 -22.07 -2.26
C TYR A 128 2.51 -21.12 -2.14
N THR A 129 2.38 -20.50 -0.96
CA THR A 129 1.41 -19.44 -0.71
C THR A 129 2.14 -18.12 -0.43
N TYR A 130 1.51 -16.99 -0.73
CA TYR A 130 2.05 -15.68 -0.37
C TYR A 130 1.56 -15.27 1.02
N GLY A 131 2.49 -15.01 1.93
CA GLY A 131 2.22 -14.43 3.24
C GLY A 131 1.63 -13.03 3.09
N THR A 132 0.46 -12.80 3.69
CA THR A 132 -0.17 -11.49 3.73
C THR A 132 0.61 -10.59 4.69
N GLY A 133 1.28 -9.56 4.17
CA GLY A 133 1.82 -8.45 4.98
C GLY A 133 3.34 -8.43 5.21
N ASN A 134 4.09 -9.43 4.74
CA ASN A 134 5.56 -9.48 4.88
C ASN A 134 6.30 -9.80 3.58
N ASN A 135 5.58 -9.86 2.45
CA ASN A 135 6.15 -10.18 1.15
C ASN A 135 6.96 -11.49 1.16
N THR A 136 6.48 -12.53 1.86
CA THR A 136 7.13 -13.86 1.90
C THR A 136 6.36 -14.90 1.09
N ALA A 137 7.07 -15.84 0.49
CA ALA A 137 6.48 -17.09 0.00
C ALA A 137 6.64 -18.19 1.08
N HIS A 138 5.57 -18.92 1.39
CA HIS A 138 5.52 -19.98 2.39
C HIS A 138 5.20 -21.32 1.75
N ASN A 139 5.96 -22.35 2.11
CA ASN A 139 5.69 -23.74 1.75
C ASN A 139 6.01 -24.66 2.95
N GLU A 140 5.21 -25.72 3.11
CA GLU A 140 5.49 -26.82 4.05
C GLU A 140 5.68 -28.14 3.31
N LEU A 141 6.90 -28.67 3.33
CA LEU A 141 7.25 -29.93 2.69
C LEU A 141 7.18 -31.11 3.68
N TYR A 142 6.32 -32.08 3.42
CA TYR A 142 6.22 -33.32 4.20
C TYR A 142 6.94 -34.48 3.51
N ILE A 143 8.05 -34.96 4.08
CA ILE A 143 8.83 -36.09 3.54
C ILE A 143 8.43 -37.39 4.27
N ASN A 144 7.58 -38.20 3.64
CA ASN A 144 7.02 -39.41 4.27
C ASN A 144 7.99 -40.61 4.39
N LYS A 145 9.19 -40.55 3.80
CA LYS A 145 10.21 -41.62 3.90
C LYS A 145 11.62 -41.04 3.94
N LEU A 146 12.24 -41.10 5.12
CA LEU A 146 13.68 -40.87 5.29
C LEU A 146 14.42 -42.20 5.05
N THR A 147 15.06 -42.37 3.89
CA THR A 147 15.96 -43.50 3.66
C THR A 147 17.36 -43.18 4.18
N ARG A 148 17.96 -44.11 4.92
CA ARG A 148 19.27 -43.98 5.58
C ARG A 148 20.45 -44.11 4.61
N THR A 149 20.41 -43.40 3.48
CA THR A 149 21.46 -43.46 2.45
C THR A 149 22.37 -42.23 2.40
N GLY A 150 22.20 -41.26 3.32
CA GLY A 150 23.01 -40.03 3.37
C GLY A 150 24.17 -39.99 4.37
N HIS A 151 24.69 -41.13 4.85
CA HIS A 151 25.93 -41.12 5.64
C HIS A 151 27.13 -41.22 4.69
N HIS A 152 27.56 -40.09 4.13
CA HIS A 152 28.94 -39.98 3.64
C HIS A 152 29.86 -40.07 4.86
N ARG A 153 30.56 -41.20 5.00
CA ARG A 153 31.72 -41.32 5.89
C ARG A 153 32.81 -40.41 5.32
N TYR A 154 33.29 -39.46 6.12
CA TYR A 154 34.61 -38.85 5.95
C TYR A 154 35.71 -39.88 6.21
#